data_AF-A0A9Q8ZHD2-F1
#
_entry.id   AF-A0A9Q8ZHD2-F1
#
_cell.length_a   1.000
_cell.length_b   1.000
_cell.length_c   1.000
_cell.angle_alpha   90.00
_cell.angle_beta   90.00
_cell.angle_gamma   90.00
#
_symmetry.space_group_name_H-M   'P 1'
#
loop_
_entity.id
_entity.type
_entity.pdbx_description
1 polymer ?
#
loop_
_entity_poly.entity_id
_entity_poly.type
_entity_poly.pdbx_seq_one_letter_code
_entity_poly.pdbx_strand_id
1 'polypeptide(L)'
;MNFIKSFKVTLAPSLTIITVLSKVASAALILPISEAIGQLKWTWFHGKKSRDAFDFEIFDKASRGAWGSFMLLCRTRGRSLAALGALLTVSLLAIDTFFQQVTDLPERWVLQGESSIPRSVRYKPKYEPQYDNTWDNIPVSQMNQELRKALYYYYYANGTEPTKVGNATQAEVPLVCPTSRCEWPPYETLAVCSACEEVSHMLEYACLTMRMDWIRNSTGPSTEHTWPNVSTNISVKGTACGYFLNATSDDPVLMTGFRIENDTVGETLLMRTLPLSTNPARHALYGTGSINFNHVQYPMLDALIVSSVNGSVDNVYNKKRPVAHECGYVEHLENTFVNSTTMPWPWKTEYLPYGDYTMVDFAGEINIRPPTLKGNSSAFGISNDTFVDFGTALDEIFPAMLTVSNPTAKPYIKIRTSFTKQVMFREVNFSPWLSPNNITHHMERIAQAMTNVMRSDTNSNELIAGTAFARETYVAVHWGWMTFPLLMLLMSIVFLAATMYKTSSNSHNEIGMWKTSAMPTLLYGLPKKTQMDIMSDTATRGVSDKGSSKVRIRLLPKQGWRVSGASHLIQSPPLPQLPRPAVRAPPGWI
;
A
#
# COMPACT_ATOMS: atom_id res chain seq x y z
N MET A 1 -0.61 30.37 -18.56
CA MET A 1 -0.53 30.87 -17.18
C MET A 1 -1.61 30.14 -16.36
N ASN A 2 -1.28 28.96 -15.83
CA ASN A 2 -2.26 28.10 -15.15
C ASN A 2 -2.40 28.56 -13.69
N PHE A 3 -3.42 29.36 -13.40
CA PHE A 3 -3.79 29.76 -12.03
C PHE A 3 -4.57 28.63 -11.34
N ILE A 4 -3.93 27.51 -11.05
CA ILE A 4 -4.54 26.48 -10.19
C ILE A 4 -4.34 26.94 -8.75
N LYS A 5 -5.39 27.50 -8.13
CA LYS A 5 -5.42 27.73 -6.68
C LYS A 5 -6.06 26.53 -6.02
N SER A 6 -5.38 25.95 -5.02
CA SER A 6 -5.89 24.85 -4.21
C SER A 6 -6.19 25.33 -2.79
N PHE A 7 -7.35 24.96 -2.26
CA PHE A 7 -7.74 25.28 -0.87
C PHE A 7 -8.15 24.01 -0.12
N LYS A 8 -7.85 23.97 1.18
CA LYS A 8 -8.23 22.87 2.08
C LYS A 8 -9.72 22.95 2.36
N VAL A 9 -10.43 21.83 2.24
CA VAL A 9 -11.86 21.75 2.54
C VAL A 9 -12.11 20.66 3.57
N THR A 10 -12.69 21.05 4.69
CA THR A 10 -13.29 20.13 5.67
C THR A 10 -14.60 19.61 5.11
N LEU A 11 -14.72 18.28 5.04
CA LEU A 11 -15.79 17.51 4.42
C LEU A 11 -17.19 18.13 4.58
N ALA A 12 -17.68 18.72 3.50
CA ALA A 12 -19.08 18.99 3.17
C ALA A 12 -19.20 18.90 1.63
N PRO A 13 -20.38 18.64 1.05
CA PRO A 13 -20.48 18.19 -0.34
C PRO A 13 -20.31 19.37 -1.30
N SER A 14 -19.06 19.81 -1.46
CA SER A 14 -18.65 20.86 -2.39
C SER A 14 -19.17 20.58 -3.80
N LEU A 15 -19.12 19.30 -4.21
CA LEU A 15 -19.70 18.81 -5.45
C LEU A 15 -21.21 19.06 -5.55
N THR A 16 -22.00 18.82 -4.49
CA THR A 16 -23.45 19.01 -4.58
C THR A 16 -23.80 20.50 -4.69
N ILE A 17 -23.12 21.36 -3.93
CA ILE A 17 -23.30 22.82 -4.01
C ILE A 17 -23.01 23.32 -5.44
N ILE A 18 -21.91 22.85 -6.05
CA ILE A 18 -21.54 23.22 -7.42
C ILE A 18 -22.58 22.73 -8.43
N THR A 19 -23.06 21.50 -8.30
CA THR A 19 -24.10 20.97 -9.19
C THR A 19 -25.41 21.76 -9.08
N VAL A 20 -25.80 22.17 -7.87
CA VAL A 20 -27.00 22.99 -7.65
C VAL A 20 -26.83 24.36 -8.31
N LEU A 21 -25.71 25.04 -8.09
CA LEU A 21 -25.41 26.33 -8.70
C LEU A 21 -25.37 26.24 -10.24
N SER A 22 -24.79 25.18 -10.81
CA SER A 22 -24.79 24.92 -12.26
C SER A 22 -26.21 24.83 -12.83
N LYS A 23 -27.10 24.11 -12.15
CA LYS A 23 -28.49 23.96 -12.59
C LYS A 23 -29.26 25.27 -12.52
N VAL A 24 -29.07 26.05 -11.46
CA VAL A 24 -29.68 27.38 -11.33
C VAL A 24 -29.20 28.33 -12.43
N ALA A 25 -27.89 28.37 -12.71
CA ALA A 25 -27.33 29.20 -13.79
C ALA A 25 -27.86 28.78 -15.17
N SER A 26 -27.96 27.48 -15.43
CA SER A 26 -28.51 26.94 -16.68
C SER A 26 -29.99 27.31 -16.86
N ALA A 27 -30.78 27.21 -15.79
CA ALA A 27 -32.19 27.62 -15.79
C ALA A 27 -32.35 29.13 -16.01
N ALA A 28 -31.48 29.95 -15.42
CA ALA A 28 -31.49 31.40 -15.62
C ALA A 28 -31.17 31.80 -17.08
N LEU A 29 -30.33 31.02 -17.77
CA LEU A 29 -29.99 31.26 -19.18
C LEU A 29 -31.08 30.80 -20.16
N ILE A 30 -31.72 29.66 -19.91
CA ILE A 30 -32.69 29.08 -20.87
C ILE A 30 -33.99 29.91 -20.97
N LEU A 31 -34.44 30.51 -19.87
CA LEU A 31 -35.70 31.26 -19.82
C LEU A 31 -35.71 32.46 -20.79
N PRO A 32 -34.75 33.40 -20.76
CA PRO A 32 -34.73 34.51 -21.71
C PRO A 32 -34.54 34.06 -23.16
N ILE A 33 -33.77 32.99 -23.40
CA ILE A 33 -33.53 32.47 -24.75
C ILE A 33 -34.84 31.93 -25.36
N SER A 34 -35.61 31.17 -24.58
CA SER A 34 -36.92 30.64 -25.00
C SER A 34 -37.89 31.76 -25.38
N GLU A 35 -38.00 32.79 -24.52
CA GLU A 35 -38.88 33.94 -24.75
C GLU A 35 -38.45 34.77 -25.97
N ALA A 36 -37.15 34.93 -26.20
CA ALA A 36 -36.61 35.61 -27.37
C ALA A 36 -36.86 34.81 -28.67
N ILE A 37 -36.71 33.48 -28.68
CA ILE A 37 -37.08 32.63 -29.83
C ILE A 37 -38.58 32.76 -30.12
N GLY A 38 -39.43 32.78 -29.08
CA GLY A 38 -40.85 33.04 -29.19
C GLY A 38 -41.15 34.38 -29.86
N GLN A 39 -40.47 35.46 -29.44
CA GLN A 39 -40.63 36.77 -30.08
C GLN A 39 -40.16 36.75 -31.54
N LEU A 40 -39.06 36.05 -31.84
CA LEU A 40 -38.54 35.95 -33.20
C LEU A 40 -39.47 35.19 -34.14
N LYS A 41 -40.24 34.22 -33.65
CA LYS A 41 -41.32 33.55 -34.39
C LYS A 41 -42.27 34.59 -35.01
N TRP A 42 -42.76 35.53 -34.21
CA TRP A 42 -43.68 36.56 -34.68
C TRP A 42 -43.02 37.51 -35.67
N THR A 43 -41.77 37.90 -35.43
CA THR A 43 -41.03 38.73 -36.40
C THR A 43 -40.76 38.02 -37.73
N TRP A 44 -40.64 36.68 -37.74
CA TRP A 44 -40.42 35.88 -38.95
C TRP A 44 -41.61 35.93 -39.90
N PHE A 45 -42.83 35.86 -39.35
CA PHE A 45 -44.09 35.84 -40.12
C PHE A 45 -44.64 37.23 -40.44
N HIS A 46 -44.15 38.28 -39.78
CA HIS A 46 -44.53 39.66 -40.06
C HIS A 46 -43.82 40.29 -41.28
N GLY A 47 -42.78 39.64 -41.81
CA GLY A 47 -41.98 40.18 -42.92
C GLY A 47 -42.74 40.36 -44.26
N LYS A 48 -42.12 41.00 -45.24
CA LYS A 48 -42.72 41.26 -46.58
C LYS A 48 -43.04 39.99 -47.40
N LYS A 49 -42.50 38.83 -47.04
CA LYS A 49 -42.62 37.56 -47.77
C LYS A 49 -43.45 36.55 -46.97
N SER A 50 -44.37 35.83 -47.60
CA SER A 50 -45.07 34.69 -47.00
C SER A 50 -44.10 33.53 -46.75
N ARG A 51 -44.17 32.93 -45.55
CA ARG A 51 -43.28 31.86 -45.07
C ARG A 51 -44.03 30.54 -44.93
N ASP A 52 -43.32 29.43 -44.89
CA ASP A 52 -43.93 28.10 -44.77
C ASP A 52 -44.67 27.96 -43.43
N ALA A 53 -45.90 27.45 -43.44
CA ALA A 53 -46.68 27.25 -42.23
C ALA A 53 -45.99 26.27 -41.26
N PHE A 54 -45.25 25.30 -41.78
CA PHE A 54 -44.48 24.36 -40.97
C PHE A 54 -43.35 25.05 -40.18
N ASP A 55 -42.86 26.21 -40.64
CA ASP A 55 -41.90 26.99 -39.85
C ASP A 55 -42.52 27.42 -38.50
N PHE A 56 -43.84 27.62 -38.41
CA PHE A 56 -44.50 28.02 -37.17
C PHE A 56 -44.36 26.95 -36.09
N GLU A 57 -44.57 25.69 -36.47
CA GLU A 57 -44.40 24.53 -35.59
C GLU A 57 -42.94 24.33 -35.18
N ILE A 58 -41.99 24.50 -36.12
CA ILE A 58 -40.55 24.39 -35.83
C ILE A 58 -40.12 25.47 -34.81
N PHE A 59 -40.53 26.72 -35.01
CA PHE A 59 -40.21 27.81 -34.08
C PHE A 59 -40.84 27.57 -32.69
N ASP A 60 -42.07 27.05 -32.64
CA ASP A 60 -42.73 26.73 -31.37
C ASP A 60 -42.02 25.58 -30.64
N LYS A 61 -41.71 24.49 -31.34
CA LYS A 61 -40.89 23.38 -30.82
C LYS A 61 -39.51 23.85 -30.37
N ALA A 62 -38.88 24.79 -31.09
CA ALA A 62 -37.57 25.32 -30.74
C ALA A 62 -37.57 26.12 -29.43
N SER A 63 -38.62 26.92 -29.19
CA SER A 63 -38.74 27.66 -27.93
C SER A 63 -38.89 26.74 -26.69
N ARG A 64 -39.32 25.50 -26.87
CA ARG A 64 -39.62 24.55 -25.78
C ARG A 64 -38.51 23.53 -25.51
N GLY A 65 -37.46 23.46 -26.34
CA GLY A 65 -36.39 22.50 -26.08
C GLY A 65 -35.31 22.40 -27.16
N ALA A 66 -34.28 21.61 -26.84
CA ALA A 66 -33.11 21.43 -27.69
C ALA A 66 -33.43 20.73 -29.02
N TRP A 67 -34.36 19.77 -29.04
CA TRP A 67 -34.72 19.04 -30.26
C TRP A 67 -35.37 19.93 -31.33
N GLY A 68 -36.33 20.76 -30.93
CA GLY A 68 -36.91 21.75 -31.85
C GLY A 68 -35.89 22.81 -32.29
N SER A 69 -34.96 23.17 -31.39
CA SER A 69 -33.87 24.09 -31.71
C SER A 69 -32.91 23.49 -32.76
N PHE A 70 -32.58 22.21 -32.64
CA PHE A 70 -31.81 21.49 -33.65
C PHE A 70 -32.52 21.48 -35.02
N MET A 71 -33.83 21.23 -35.04
CA MET A 71 -34.62 21.32 -36.27
C MET A 71 -34.60 22.74 -36.87
N LEU A 72 -34.69 23.77 -36.03
CA LEU A 72 -34.64 25.18 -36.46
C LEU A 72 -33.28 25.55 -37.05
N LEU A 73 -32.17 25.04 -36.49
CA LEU A 73 -30.82 25.21 -37.04
C LEU A 73 -30.72 24.61 -38.44
N CYS A 74 -31.15 23.35 -38.61
CA CYS A 74 -31.14 22.67 -39.90
C CYS A 74 -32.00 23.40 -40.94
N ARG A 75 -33.17 23.90 -40.53
CA ARG A 75 -34.11 24.62 -41.39
C ARG A 75 -33.60 25.98 -41.83
N THR A 76 -33.01 26.76 -40.92
CA THR A 76 -32.54 28.13 -41.19
C THR A 76 -31.10 28.21 -41.69
N ARG A 77 -30.38 27.08 -41.72
CA ARG A 77 -28.96 26.95 -42.13
C ARG A 77 -28.02 27.95 -41.44
N GLY A 78 -28.30 28.30 -40.18
CA GLY A 78 -27.46 29.21 -39.40
C GLY A 78 -27.53 30.70 -39.77
N ARG A 79 -28.32 31.11 -40.77
CA ARG A 79 -28.30 32.48 -41.32
C ARG A 79 -29.28 33.46 -40.65
N SER A 80 -30.05 32.99 -39.68
CA SER A 80 -31.07 33.80 -39.03
C SER A 80 -30.71 34.08 -37.57
N LEU A 81 -31.18 35.20 -37.03
CA LEU A 81 -30.99 35.52 -35.62
C LEU A 81 -31.61 34.45 -34.69
N ALA A 82 -32.68 33.79 -35.13
CA ALA A 82 -33.28 32.66 -34.43
C ALA A 82 -32.40 31.39 -34.44
N ALA A 83 -31.50 31.26 -35.42
CA ALA A 83 -30.52 30.18 -35.45
C ALA A 83 -29.49 30.34 -34.32
N LEU A 84 -29.14 31.57 -33.94
CA LEU A 84 -28.24 31.82 -32.81
C LEU A 84 -28.90 31.44 -31.47
N GLY A 85 -30.18 31.76 -31.28
CA GLY A 85 -30.96 31.29 -30.13
C GLY A 85 -31.04 29.76 -30.07
N ALA A 86 -31.27 29.11 -31.22
CA ALA A 86 -31.30 27.66 -31.32
C ALA A 86 -29.92 26.98 -31.12
N LEU A 87 -28.82 27.65 -31.48
CA LEU A 87 -27.47 27.18 -31.16
C LEU A 87 -27.21 27.24 -29.66
N LEU A 88 -27.65 28.31 -28.99
CA LEU A 88 -27.50 28.48 -27.55
C LEU A 88 -28.29 27.44 -26.76
N THR A 89 -29.55 27.16 -27.13
CA THR A 89 -30.36 26.13 -26.46
C THR A 89 -29.77 24.71 -26.61
N VAL A 90 -29.16 24.39 -27.76
CA VAL A 90 -28.45 23.11 -27.95
C VAL A 90 -27.14 23.09 -27.16
N SER A 91 -26.37 24.19 -27.18
CA SER A 91 -25.09 24.31 -26.45
C SER A 91 -25.27 24.28 -24.93
N LEU A 92 -26.43 24.73 -24.42
CA LEU A 92 -26.83 24.64 -23.02
C LEU A 92 -26.82 23.20 -22.49
N LEU A 93 -26.97 22.17 -23.33
CA LEU A 93 -26.86 20.77 -22.90
C LEU A 93 -25.46 20.41 -22.39
N ALA A 94 -24.42 21.08 -22.90
CA ALA A 94 -23.04 20.81 -22.52
C ALA A 94 -22.63 21.56 -21.24
N ILE A 95 -23.36 22.59 -20.82
CA ILE A 95 -22.91 23.52 -19.77
C ILE A 95 -22.58 22.82 -18.45
N ASP A 96 -23.37 21.81 -18.07
CA ASP A 96 -23.18 21.05 -16.83
C ASP A 96 -21.85 20.27 -16.85
N THR A 97 -21.44 19.74 -18.00
CA THR A 97 -20.16 19.01 -18.14
C THR A 97 -18.98 19.94 -17.91
N PHE A 98 -19.07 21.20 -18.37
CA PHE A 98 -18.02 22.20 -18.14
C PHE A 98 -17.97 22.62 -16.66
N PHE A 99 -19.11 22.84 -16.01
CA PHE A 99 -19.15 23.18 -14.58
C PHE A 99 -18.61 22.05 -13.69
N GLN A 100 -18.88 20.78 -14.01
CA GLN A 100 -18.32 19.64 -13.28
C GLN A 100 -16.79 19.57 -13.38
N GLN A 101 -16.23 19.95 -14.52
CA GLN A 101 -14.77 19.94 -14.75
C GLN A 101 -14.04 21.14 -14.13
N VAL A 102 -14.76 22.14 -13.60
CA VAL A 102 -14.14 23.30 -12.93
C VAL A 102 -13.45 22.89 -11.63
N THR A 103 -13.93 21.86 -10.93
CA THR A 103 -13.37 21.45 -9.64
C THR A 103 -12.88 20.01 -9.66
N ASP A 104 -11.62 19.84 -9.29
CA ASP A 104 -11.01 18.53 -9.00
C ASP A 104 -10.79 18.41 -7.48
N LEU A 105 -10.81 17.19 -6.96
CA LEU A 105 -10.62 16.88 -5.54
C LEU A 105 -9.36 16.02 -5.32
N PRO A 106 -8.15 16.53 -5.63
CA PRO A 106 -6.94 15.75 -5.43
C PRO A 106 -6.70 15.48 -3.95
N GLU A 107 -6.35 14.24 -3.65
CA GLU A 107 -5.87 13.85 -2.34
C GLU A 107 -4.36 14.10 -2.23
N ARG A 108 -3.94 14.69 -1.12
CA ARG A 108 -2.54 14.99 -0.84
C ARG A 108 -2.17 14.49 0.55
N TRP A 109 -0.95 13.99 0.67
CA TRP A 109 -0.36 13.67 1.97
C TRP A 109 0.02 14.97 2.67
N VAL A 110 -0.52 15.17 3.86
CA VAL A 110 -0.25 16.32 4.71
C VAL A 110 0.24 15.82 6.06
N LEU A 111 1.20 16.55 6.63
CA LEU A 111 1.70 16.30 7.98
C LEU A 111 0.55 16.47 8.99
N GLN A 112 0.20 15.40 9.70
CA GLN A 112 -0.90 15.41 10.67
C GLN A 112 -0.42 15.27 12.12
N GLY A 113 0.75 14.66 12.35
CA GLY A 113 1.26 14.49 13.71
C GLY A 113 2.66 13.92 13.77
N GLU A 114 3.07 13.59 14.99
CA GLU A 114 4.35 12.96 15.29
C GLU A 114 4.20 11.43 15.32
N SER A 115 5.24 10.74 14.88
CA SER A 115 5.41 9.30 15.03
C SER A 115 6.65 9.02 15.85
N SER A 116 6.75 7.83 16.45
CA SER A 116 7.98 7.44 17.15
C SER A 116 8.35 6.00 16.85
N ILE A 117 9.65 5.75 16.78
CA ILE A 117 10.23 4.43 16.57
C ILE A 117 11.36 4.22 17.59
N PRO A 118 11.41 3.07 18.29
CA PRO A 118 12.44 2.85 19.29
C PRO A 118 13.78 2.51 18.64
N ARG A 119 14.85 3.07 19.20
CA ARG A 119 16.25 2.68 18.96
C ARG A 119 16.91 2.25 20.27
N SER A 120 17.92 1.41 20.17
CA SER A 120 18.77 1.06 21.32
C SER A 120 20.13 1.73 21.17
N VAL A 121 20.60 2.43 22.20
CA VAL A 121 21.96 3.01 22.25
C VAL A 121 22.81 2.21 23.20
N ARG A 122 22.45 2.22 24.49
CA ARG A 122 23.09 1.40 25.52
C ARG A 122 22.05 0.47 26.13
N TYR A 123 22.04 -0.78 25.68
CA TYR A 123 21.08 -1.77 26.16
C TYR A 123 21.47 -2.22 27.56
N LYS A 124 20.54 -2.07 28.51
CA LYS A 124 20.69 -2.49 29.90
C LYS A 124 19.34 -3.05 30.36
N PRO A 125 19.12 -4.37 30.24
CA PRO A 125 17.87 -4.97 30.66
C PRO A 125 17.68 -4.83 32.17
N LYS A 126 16.42 -4.95 32.60
CA LYS A 126 16.11 -5.10 34.02
C LYS A 126 16.67 -6.43 34.53
N TYR A 127 17.67 -6.35 35.42
CA TYR A 127 18.26 -7.50 36.08
C TYR A 127 17.65 -7.67 37.48
N GLU A 128 17.00 -8.80 37.72
CA GLU A 128 16.49 -9.18 39.04
C GLU A 128 17.25 -10.43 39.52
N PRO A 129 18.15 -10.31 40.51
CA PRO A 129 18.94 -11.44 40.96
C PRO A 129 18.06 -12.48 41.64
N GLN A 130 18.26 -13.76 41.30
CA GLN A 130 17.67 -14.89 42.01
C GLN A 130 18.73 -15.57 42.87
N TYR A 131 18.35 -15.97 44.07
CA TYR A 131 19.22 -16.68 44.99
C TYR A 131 18.68 -18.11 45.19
N ASP A 132 19.59 -19.05 45.40
CA ASP A 132 19.27 -20.41 45.84
C ASP A 132 19.60 -20.54 47.33
N ASN A 133 18.92 -21.46 48.02
CA ASN A 133 19.11 -21.74 49.46
C ASN A 133 20.51 -22.31 49.79
N THR A 134 21.31 -22.62 48.77
CA THR A 134 22.69 -23.06 48.92
C THR A 134 23.65 -21.90 49.21
N TRP A 135 23.34 -20.67 48.75
CA TRP A 135 24.20 -19.49 48.90
C TRP A 135 23.38 -18.18 48.99
N ASP A 136 23.14 -17.70 50.21
CA ASP A 136 22.28 -16.53 50.49
C ASP A 136 22.74 -15.20 49.85
N ASN A 137 24.02 -15.07 49.45
CA ASN A 137 24.60 -13.81 48.96
C ASN A 137 25.14 -13.84 47.53
N ILE A 138 25.04 -14.98 46.81
CA ILE A 138 25.54 -15.09 45.43
C ILE A 138 24.34 -15.28 44.49
N PRO A 139 24.08 -14.35 43.56
CA PRO A 139 23.00 -14.52 42.63
C PRO A 139 23.31 -15.64 41.63
N VAL A 140 22.33 -16.48 41.36
CA VAL A 140 22.38 -17.50 40.32
C VAL A 140 22.13 -16.83 38.97
N SER A 141 22.94 -17.19 37.96
CA SER A 141 22.76 -16.67 36.61
C SER A 141 21.35 -17.00 36.10
N GLN A 142 20.62 -15.96 35.72
CA GLN A 142 19.25 -16.03 35.22
C GLN A 142 19.24 -15.62 33.76
N MET A 143 18.66 -16.45 32.92
CA MET A 143 18.40 -16.03 31.55
C MET A 143 17.33 -14.93 31.55
N ASN A 144 17.62 -13.81 30.89
CA ASN A 144 16.66 -12.73 30.71
C ASN A 144 15.34 -13.29 30.16
N GLN A 145 14.23 -13.02 30.84
CA GLN A 145 12.94 -13.64 30.50
C GLN A 145 12.41 -13.20 29.13
N GLU A 146 12.66 -11.96 28.72
CA GLU A 146 12.22 -11.44 27.42
C GLU A 146 13.04 -12.06 26.30
N LEU A 147 14.35 -12.17 26.49
CA LEU A 147 15.23 -12.89 25.56
C LEU A 147 14.86 -14.37 25.47
N ARG A 148 14.58 -15.02 26.60
CA ARG A 148 14.09 -16.41 26.65
C ARG A 148 12.83 -16.62 25.84
N LYS A 149 11.82 -15.75 26.04
CA LYS A 149 10.54 -15.83 25.32
C LYS A 149 10.74 -15.65 23.82
N ALA A 150 11.55 -14.67 23.43
CA ALA A 150 11.83 -14.37 22.03
C ALA A 150 12.57 -15.53 21.33
N LEU A 151 13.58 -16.12 21.98
CA LEU A 151 14.45 -17.13 21.38
C LEU A 151 13.88 -18.55 21.40
N TYR A 152 12.94 -18.84 22.30
CA TYR A 152 12.38 -20.18 22.46
C TYR A 152 11.85 -20.79 21.15
N TYR A 153 11.14 -20.01 20.32
CA TYR A 153 10.61 -20.48 19.04
C TYR A 153 11.70 -20.67 17.98
N TYR A 154 12.84 -20.00 18.12
CA TYR A 154 13.98 -20.18 17.22
C TYR A 154 14.84 -21.39 17.60
N TYR A 155 14.84 -21.80 18.87
CA TYR A 155 15.58 -22.99 19.30
C TYR A 155 14.92 -24.30 18.87
N TYR A 156 13.59 -24.35 18.95
CA TYR A 156 12.83 -25.60 18.83
C TYR A 156 11.76 -25.59 17.72
N ALA A 157 11.60 -24.49 16.99
CA ALA A 157 10.65 -24.37 15.89
C ALA A 157 11.27 -23.53 14.75
N ASN A 158 10.47 -23.19 13.73
CA ASN A 158 10.91 -22.41 12.58
C ASN A 158 10.88 -20.88 12.84
N GLY A 159 11.13 -20.45 14.08
CA GLY A 159 11.06 -19.05 14.51
C GLY A 159 9.64 -18.47 14.49
N THR A 160 9.54 -17.14 14.49
CA THR A 160 8.27 -16.39 14.39
C THR A 160 7.99 -15.91 12.97
N GLU A 161 6.72 -15.86 12.57
CA GLU A 161 6.32 -15.29 11.28
C GLU A 161 5.91 -13.82 11.45
N PRO A 162 6.35 -12.91 10.56
CA PRO A 162 5.93 -11.51 10.62
C PRO A 162 4.43 -11.38 10.48
N THR A 163 3.79 -10.62 11.37
CA THR A 163 2.34 -10.40 11.30
C THR A 163 2.01 -9.57 10.06
N LYS A 164 1.18 -10.12 9.16
CA LYS A 164 0.73 -9.42 7.94
C LYS A 164 -0.53 -8.62 8.23
N VAL A 165 -0.50 -7.33 7.94
CA VAL A 165 -1.66 -6.43 7.99
C VAL A 165 -1.94 -5.96 6.56
N GLY A 166 -2.91 -6.61 5.90
CA GLY A 166 -3.16 -6.41 4.48
C GLY A 166 -1.97 -6.86 3.62
N ASN A 167 -1.43 -5.95 2.81
CA ASN A 167 -0.26 -6.21 1.96
C ASN A 167 1.08 -5.86 2.63
N ALA A 168 1.06 -5.33 3.86
CA ALA A 168 2.25 -4.93 4.59
C ALA A 168 2.56 -5.90 5.74
N THR A 169 3.85 -6.03 6.08
CA THR A 169 4.29 -6.68 7.32
C THR A 169 4.34 -5.64 8.44
N GLN A 170 3.78 -5.98 9.58
CA GLN A 170 3.88 -5.17 10.78
C GLN A 170 5.30 -5.28 11.35
N ALA A 171 5.82 -4.18 11.88
CA ALA A 171 7.09 -4.17 12.57
C ALA A 171 6.98 -4.96 13.89
N GLU A 172 7.97 -5.80 14.20
CA GLU A 172 8.05 -6.57 15.43
C GLU A 172 8.60 -5.76 16.62
N VAL A 173 8.65 -4.43 16.49
CA VAL A 173 9.05 -3.50 17.55
C VAL A 173 7.87 -2.55 17.86
N PRO A 174 7.72 -2.11 19.12
CA PRO A 174 6.64 -1.22 19.52
C PRO A 174 6.88 0.19 18.96
N LEU A 175 6.31 0.48 17.79
CA LEU A 175 6.32 1.81 17.17
C LEU A 175 4.97 2.51 17.31
N VAL A 176 4.99 3.84 17.32
CA VAL A 176 3.78 4.67 17.31
C VAL A 176 3.66 5.34 15.96
N CYS A 177 2.68 4.91 15.17
CA CYS A 177 2.31 5.53 13.90
C CYS A 177 0.79 5.75 13.87
N PRO A 178 0.32 6.97 14.16
CA PRO A 178 -1.12 7.25 14.27
C PRO A 178 -1.85 7.28 12.92
N THR A 179 -1.12 7.30 11.81
CA THR A 179 -1.67 7.35 10.44
C THR A 179 -1.23 6.14 9.61
N SER A 180 -1.65 6.07 8.34
CA SER A 180 -1.25 4.99 7.43
C SER A 180 0.17 5.13 6.85
N ARG A 181 0.83 6.28 7.05
CA ARG A 181 2.16 6.56 6.51
C ARG A 181 2.95 7.40 7.50
N CYS A 182 3.99 6.80 8.08
CA CYS A 182 4.94 7.51 8.94
C CYS A 182 6.33 7.43 8.32
N GLU A 183 7.08 8.51 8.45
CA GLU A 183 8.46 8.60 7.97
C GLU A 183 9.35 9.07 9.11
N TRP A 184 10.51 8.43 9.24
CA TRP A 184 11.53 8.76 10.24
C TRP A 184 12.82 9.14 9.49
N PRO A 185 13.61 10.09 10.03
CA PRO A 185 14.94 10.35 9.49
C PRO A 185 15.83 9.10 9.64
N PRO A 186 16.89 8.94 8.83
CA PRO A 186 17.89 7.91 9.06
C PRO A 186 18.43 7.99 10.49
N TYR A 187 18.46 6.86 11.19
CA TYR A 187 18.95 6.75 12.56
C TYR A 187 19.79 5.49 12.74
N GLU A 188 20.70 5.55 13.71
CA GLU A 188 21.55 4.43 14.12
C GLU A 188 20.94 3.73 15.34
N THR A 189 21.09 2.41 15.42
CA THR A 189 20.68 1.59 16.56
C THR A 189 21.68 0.48 16.79
N LEU A 190 21.89 0.13 18.06
CA LEU A 190 22.57 -1.08 18.45
C LEU A 190 21.76 -2.30 17.98
N ALA A 191 22.44 -3.28 17.41
CA ALA A 191 21.86 -4.51 16.89
C ALA A 191 22.82 -5.68 17.07
N VAL A 192 22.29 -6.89 17.00
CA VAL A 192 23.05 -8.14 16.89
C VAL A 192 23.07 -8.52 15.41
N CYS A 193 24.24 -8.89 14.87
CA CYS A 193 24.33 -9.46 13.53
C CYS A 193 24.93 -10.86 13.61
N SER A 194 24.66 -11.68 12.59
CA SER A 194 25.20 -13.04 12.47
C SER A 194 26.03 -13.17 11.20
N ALA A 195 27.00 -14.07 11.23
CA ALA A 195 27.73 -14.53 10.06
C ALA A 195 27.94 -16.05 10.16
N CYS A 196 27.89 -16.74 9.02
CA CYS A 196 28.11 -18.18 8.95
C CYS A 196 28.96 -18.54 7.73
N GLU A 197 29.96 -19.41 7.91
CA GLU A 197 30.83 -19.93 6.86
C GLU A 197 30.76 -21.46 6.81
N GLU A 198 30.79 -22.04 5.60
CA GLU A 198 30.69 -23.49 5.40
C GLU A 198 32.05 -24.17 5.59
N VAL A 199 32.11 -25.16 6.48
CA VAL A 199 33.36 -25.78 6.94
C VAL A 199 33.30 -27.31 6.95
N SER A 200 32.48 -27.92 6.09
CA SER A 200 32.32 -29.38 6.04
C SER A 200 33.61 -30.11 5.67
N HIS A 201 34.56 -29.42 5.04
CA HIS A 201 35.86 -29.97 4.66
C HIS A 201 36.75 -30.33 5.87
N MET A 202 36.49 -29.77 7.06
CA MET A 202 37.24 -30.08 8.29
C MET A 202 36.85 -31.41 8.94
N LEU A 203 35.80 -32.06 8.43
CA LEU A 203 35.26 -33.27 9.03
C LEU A 203 35.83 -34.53 8.39
N GLU A 204 36.38 -35.39 9.24
CA GLU A 204 37.03 -36.64 8.83
C GLU A 204 36.25 -37.86 9.32
N TYR A 205 36.04 -38.83 8.43
CA TYR A 205 35.35 -40.06 8.80
C TYR A 205 36.30 -41.03 9.51
N ALA A 206 35.93 -41.50 10.70
CA ALA A 206 36.68 -42.49 11.45
C ALA A 206 35.75 -43.44 12.23
N CYS A 207 36.33 -44.50 12.80
CA CYS A 207 35.69 -45.37 13.78
C CYS A 207 36.61 -45.46 14.99
N LEU A 208 36.25 -44.81 16.09
CA LEU A 208 37.13 -44.59 17.23
C LEU A 208 36.44 -45.02 18.53
N THR A 209 37.23 -45.55 19.45
CA THR A 209 36.77 -45.75 20.83
C THR A 209 36.87 -44.44 21.58
N MET A 210 35.73 -43.90 22.02
CA MET A 210 35.65 -42.59 22.66
C MET A 210 34.66 -42.57 23.82
N ARG A 211 34.67 -41.47 24.58
CA ARG A 211 33.62 -41.18 25.56
C ARG A 211 32.33 -40.85 24.82
N MET A 212 31.24 -41.54 25.17
CA MET A 212 29.92 -41.30 24.60
C MET A 212 29.25 -40.10 25.30
N ASP A 213 29.73 -38.88 25.06
CA ASP A 213 29.18 -37.62 25.60
C ASP A 213 27.84 -37.21 24.95
N TRP A 214 27.58 -37.72 23.75
CA TRP A 214 26.47 -37.33 22.90
C TRP A 214 25.23 -38.22 23.02
N ILE A 215 25.34 -39.43 23.62
CA ILE A 215 24.20 -40.34 23.77
C ILE A 215 23.20 -39.79 24.79
N ARG A 216 21.91 -40.11 24.63
CA ARG A 216 20.83 -39.59 25.48
C ARG A 216 21.03 -39.87 26.97
N ASN A 217 21.56 -41.04 27.33
CA ASN A 217 21.74 -41.47 28.72
C ASN A 217 23.07 -41.02 29.36
N SER A 218 23.90 -40.26 28.64
CA SER A 218 25.17 -39.78 29.17
C SER A 218 24.99 -38.53 30.04
N THR A 219 25.52 -38.57 31.25
CA THR A 219 25.61 -37.41 32.15
C THR A 219 26.93 -36.68 31.96
N GLY A 220 26.92 -35.35 32.10
CA GLY A 220 28.11 -34.50 32.07
C GLY A 220 28.25 -33.60 30.83
N PRO A 221 29.04 -32.51 30.94
CA PRO A 221 29.29 -31.56 29.87
C PRO A 221 30.18 -32.16 28.77
N SER A 222 30.03 -31.63 27.55
CA SER A 222 30.39 -32.29 26.29
C SER A 222 31.85 -32.13 25.81
N THR A 223 32.75 -31.50 26.57
CA THR A 223 34.10 -31.17 26.05
C THR A 223 35.27 -31.10 27.04
N GLU A 224 35.06 -31.08 28.36
CA GLU A 224 36.19 -30.86 29.29
C GLU A 224 36.88 -32.16 29.75
N HIS A 225 38.19 -32.22 29.52
CA HIS A 225 39.13 -33.24 30.03
C HIS A 225 39.28 -33.20 31.56
N THR A 226 38.96 -32.05 32.16
CA THR A 226 39.38 -31.68 33.51
C THR A 226 38.46 -32.14 34.62
N TRP A 227 37.39 -32.91 34.34
CA TRP A 227 36.58 -33.42 35.44
C TRP A 227 36.99 -34.83 35.89
N PRO A 228 37.57 -34.97 37.10
CA PRO A 228 37.91 -36.27 37.66
C PRO A 228 36.64 -36.94 38.19
N ASN A 229 36.44 -38.20 37.80
CA ASN A 229 35.92 -39.32 38.60
C ASN A 229 35.09 -39.02 39.89
N VAL A 230 34.07 -38.17 39.85
CA VAL A 230 33.10 -38.08 40.94
C VAL A 230 31.94 -39.03 40.66
N SER A 231 32.14 -40.26 41.15
CA SER A 231 31.15 -41.23 41.65
C SER A 231 29.98 -41.73 40.79
N THR A 232 29.86 -41.42 39.49
CA THR A 232 28.97 -42.19 38.60
C THR A 232 29.76 -42.90 37.52
N ASN A 233 29.85 -44.24 37.62
CA ASN A 233 30.46 -45.20 36.69
C ASN A 233 29.83 -45.22 35.27
N ILE A 234 29.42 -44.08 34.70
CA ILE A 234 28.70 -44.04 33.41
C ILE A 234 29.31 -42.96 32.49
N SER A 235 30.64 -42.88 32.40
CA SER A 235 31.25 -42.51 31.13
C SER A 235 31.50 -43.80 30.35
N VAL A 236 30.49 -44.28 29.64
CA VAL A 236 30.60 -45.51 28.84
C VAL A 236 31.55 -45.20 27.68
N LYS A 237 32.81 -45.61 27.81
CA LYS A 237 33.70 -45.70 26.65
C LYS A 237 33.07 -46.71 25.68
N GLY A 238 32.89 -46.32 24.44
CA GLY A 238 32.33 -47.17 23.41
C GLY A 238 32.91 -46.84 22.04
N THR A 239 32.64 -47.68 21.04
CA THR A 239 33.08 -47.44 19.68
C THR A 239 32.02 -46.64 18.93
N ALA A 240 32.41 -45.50 18.36
CA ALA A 240 31.57 -44.67 17.50
C ALA A 240 32.18 -44.59 16.10
N CYS A 241 31.33 -44.68 15.08
CA CYS A 241 31.71 -44.50 13.68
C CYS A 241 30.96 -43.30 13.10
N GLY A 242 31.67 -42.41 12.42
CA GLY A 242 31.08 -41.20 11.88
C GLY A 242 32.11 -40.16 11.50
N TYR A 243 31.65 -38.93 11.35
CA TYR A 243 32.47 -37.76 11.05
C TYR A 243 32.86 -37.03 12.33
N PHE A 244 34.17 -36.89 12.50
CA PHE A 244 34.80 -36.25 13.66
C PHE A 244 35.46 -34.94 13.24
N LEU A 245 35.54 -34.04 14.20
CA LEU A 245 36.46 -32.91 14.16
C LEU A 245 37.79 -33.36 14.78
N ASN A 246 38.91 -33.09 14.10
CA ASN A 246 40.25 -33.52 14.51
C ASN A 246 40.35 -35.02 14.89
N ALA A 247 39.98 -35.91 13.96
CA ALA A 247 39.91 -37.36 14.20
C ALA A 247 41.24 -38.00 14.66
N THR A 248 42.37 -37.37 14.33
CA THR A 248 43.73 -37.83 14.67
C THR A 248 44.29 -37.23 15.95
N SER A 249 43.53 -36.34 16.62
CA SER A 249 43.93 -35.75 17.90
C SER A 249 43.71 -36.69 19.08
N ASP A 250 44.28 -36.35 20.23
CA ASP A 250 44.08 -37.11 21.48
C ASP A 250 42.60 -37.13 21.91
N ASP A 251 41.84 -36.08 21.54
CA ASP A 251 40.48 -35.81 22.01
C ASP A 251 39.51 -35.54 20.84
N PRO A 252 39.23 -36.57 20.01
CA PRO A 252 38.38 -36.41 18.82
C PRO A 252 36.93 -36.10 19.22
N VAL A 253 36.28 -35.18 18.52
CA VAL A 253 34.88 -34.80 18.79
C VAL A 253 33.97 -35.35 17.69
N LEU A 254 33.07 -36.27 18.02
CA LEU A 254 32.09 -36.78 17.06
C LEU A 254 31.02 -35.72 16.78
N MET A 255 30.89 -35.34 15.50
CA MET A 255 29.92 -34.33 15.05
C MET A 255 28.65 -34.97 14.47
N THR A 256 28.78 -36.08 13.74
CA THR A 256 27.66 -36.91 13.27
C THR A 256 28.13 -38.36 13.17
N GLY A 257 27.28 -39.33 13.49
CA GLY A 257 27.69 -40.72 13.49
C GLY A 257 26.77 -41.61 14.30
N PHE A 258 27.20 -42.84 14.55
CA PHE A 258 26.45 -43.80 15.36
C PHE A 258 27.39 -44.59 16.27
N ARG A 259 26.85 -45.07 17.39
CA ARG A 259 27.57 -45.99 18.27
C ARG A 259 27.42 -47.42 17.76
N ILE A 260 28.42 -48.25 18.03
CA ILE A 260 28.36 -49.69 17.83
C ILE A 260 28.03 -50.34 19.17
N GLU A 261 26.97 -51.16 19.18
CA GLU A 261 26.51 -51.90 20.35
C GLU A 261 26.31 -53.37 19.95
N ASN A 262 27.08 -54.28 20.54
CA ASN A 262 27.08 -55.72 20.21
C ASN A 262 27.18 -56.01 18.70
N ASP A 263 28.14 -55.37 18.02
CA ASP A 263 28.35 -55.45 16.56
C ASP A 263 27.17 -54.95 15.70
N THR A 264 26.20 -54.26 16.30
CA THR A 264 25.06 -53.64 15.59
C THR A 264 25.09 -52.11 15.73
N VAL A 265 24.39 -51.43 14.83
CA VAL A 265 24.22 -49.97 14.88
C VAL A 265 23.27 -49.61 16.02
N GLY A 266 23.77 -48.82 16.97
CA GLY A 266 23.00 -48.31 18.09
C GLY A 266 22.47 -46.89 17.83
N GLU A 267 22.41 -46.11 18.91
CA GLU A 267 22.00 -44.71 18.86
C GLU A 267 22.82 -43.91 17.83
N THR A 268 22.17 -43.00 17.11
CA THR A 268 22.75 -42.21 16.02
C THR A 268 22.64 -40.73 16.31
N LEU A 269 23.75 -40.00 16.18
CA LEU A 269 23.88 -38.55 16.25
C LEU A 269 23.63 -37.94 14.87
N LEU A 270 22.54 -37.20 14.74
CA LEU A 270 22.14 -36.53 13.49
C LEU A 270 22.62 -35.08 13.41
N MET A 271 22.70 -34.39 14.55
CA MET A 271 23.17 -33.01 14.61
C MET A 271 23.91 -32.75 15.92
N ARG A 272 24.98 -31.96 15.85
CA ARG A 272 25.70 -31.42 17.00
C ARG A 272 25.98 -29.95 16.76
N THR A 273 25.65 -29.12 17.75
CA THR A 273 26.22 -27.80 17.89
C THR A 273 27.38 -27.87 18.88
N LEU A 274 28.51 -27.27 18.53
CA LEU A 274 29.74 -27.26 19.32
C LEU A 274 30.24 -25.82 19.44
N PRO A 275 30.01 -25.14 20.56
CA PRO A 275 30.63 -23.84 20.80
C PRO A 275 32.16 -24.00 20.82
N LEU A 276 32.86 -23.02 20.25
CA LEU A 276 34.33 -22.99 20.22
C LEU A 276 34.95 -22.50 21.54
N SER A 277 34.11 -22.30 22.56
CA SER A 277 34.48 -22.11 23.96
C SER A 277 33.92 -23.23 24.83
N THR A 278 34.66 -23.69 25.82
CA THR A 278 34.14 -24.66 26.80
C THR A 278 33.01 -24.06 27.64
N ASN A 279 32.13 -24.91 28.15
CA ASN A 279 31.03 -24.52 29.03
C ASN A 279 31.05 -25.44 30.26
N PRO A 280 31.18 -24.91 31.49
CA PRO A 280 31.07 -23.48 31.88
C PRO A 280 32.39 -22.69 31.93
N ALA A 281 33.57 -23.30 31.75
CA ALA A 281 34.84 -22.61 32.01
C ALA A 281 35.24 -21.57 30.96
N ARG A 282 34.53 -21.47 29.83
CA ARG A 282 34.76 -20.51 28.74
C ARG A 282 36.19 -20.53 28.19
N HIS A 283 36.90 -21.66 28.23
CA HIS A 283 38.23 -21.76 27.62
C HIS A 283 38.09 -21.88 26.10
N ALA A 284 38.91 -21.14 25.34
CA ALA A 284 38.94 -21.25 23.88
C ALA A 284 39.44 -22.64 23.44
N LEU A 285 38.71 -23.28 22.52
CA LEU A 285 39.09 -24.59 21.95
C LEU A 285 40.11 -24.47 20.80
N TYR A 286 40.15 -23.33 20.09
CA TYR A 286 41.02 -23.09 18.94
C TYR A 286 41.69 -21.73 19.03
N GLY A 287 42.97 -21.66 19.41
CA GLY A 287 43.74 -20.40 19.38
C GLY A 287 43.01 -19.21 20.03
N THR A 288 42.52 -18.27 19.21
CA THR A 288 41.74 -17.08 19.59
C THR A 288 40.26 -17.33 19.91
N GLY A 289 39.79 -18.58 19.86
CA GLY A 289 38.40 -18.96 20.11
C GLY A 289 37.49 -18.99 18.87
N SER A 290 38.08 -18.91 17.66
CA SER A 290 37.38 -18.89 16.37
C SER A 290 38.22 -19.59 15.29
N ILE A 291 37.60 -20.02 14.18
CA ILE A 291 38.29 -20.60 13.02
C ILE A 291 38.36 -19.56 11.90
N ASN A 292 37.22 -19.08 11.39
CA ASN A 292 37.16 -18.10 10.31
C ASN A 292 36.92 -16.66 10.80
N PHE A 293 36.43 -16.45 12.03
CA PHE A 293 36.08 -15.13 12.56
C PHE A 293 37.12 -14.55 13.53
N ASN A 294 38.41 -14.90 13.37
CA ASN A 294 39.52 -14.43 14.23
C ASN A 294 39.69 -12.90 14.32
N HIS A 295 39.10 -12.16 13.38
CA HIS A 295 39.10 -10.69 13.36
C HIS A 295 38.07 -10.07 14.33
N VAL A 296 37.15 -10.87 14.85
CA VAL A 296 36.10 -10.46 15.78
C VAL A 296 36.63 -10.60 17.21
N GLN A 297 36.76 -9.48 17.93
CA GLN A 297 37.36 -9.50 19.27
C GLN A 297 36.53 -10.27 20.30
N TYR A 298 35.20 -10.08 20.30
CA TYR A 298 34.28 -10.63 21.30
C TYR A 298 32.99 -11.16 20.67
N PRO A 299 33.03 -12.32 19.99
CA PRO A 299 31.79 -12.94 19.50
C PRO A 299 30.91 -13.35 20.69
N MET A 300 29.62 -12.99 20.65
CA MET A 300 28.65 -13.44 21.67
C MET A 300 28.46 -14.97 21.65
N LEU A 301 28.62 -15.55 20.46
CA LEU A 301 28.65 -16.98 20.20
C LEU A 301 29.60 -17.19 19.03
N ASP A 302 30.40 -18.24 19.13
CA ASP A 302 31.10 -18.84 18.02
C ASP A 302 30.93 -20.36 18.14
N ALA A 303 30.26 -20.99 17.17
CA ALA A 303 29.92 -22.40 17.23
C ALA A 303 29.91 -23.07 15.87
N LEU A 304 30.36 -24.33 15.86
CA LEU A 304 30.17 -25.25 14.75
C LEU A 304 28.80 -25.91 14.84
N ILE A 305 27.99 -25.76 13.79
CA ILE A 305 26.69 -26.40 13.64
C ILE A 305 26.83 -27.45 12.54
N VAL A 306 26.78 -28.72 12.92
CA VAL A 306 26.95 -29.84 12.00
C VAL A 306 25.70 -30.69 11.99
N SER A 307 25.17 -30.98 10.81
CA SER A 307 24.01 -31.85 10.62
C SER A 307 24.20 -32.86 9.49
N SER A 308 23.59 -34.03 9.64
CA SER A 308 23.52 -35.00 8.56
C SER A 308 22.75 -34.43 7.37
N VAL A 309 23.13 -34.84 6.16
CA VAL A 309 22.48 -34.37 4.93
C VAL A 309 21.00 -34.72 4.96
N ASN A 310 20.13 -33.72 4.74
CA ASN A 310 18.68 -33.84 4.84
C ASN A 310 18.16 -34.35 6.21
N GLY A 311 18.96 -34.29 7.27
CA GLY A 311 18.62 -34.80 8.59
C GLY A 311 18.34 -36.31 8.62
N SER A 312 18.79 -37.05 7.59
CA SER A 312 18.45 -38.45 7.40
C SER A 312 19.46 -39.37 8.09
N VAL A 313 18.94 -40.39 8.76
CA VAL A 313 19.71 -41.48 9.38
C VAL A 313 20.45 -42.30 8.32
N ASP A 314 19.79 -42.57 7.18
CA ASP A 314 20.37 -43.35 6.09
C ASP A 314 21.63 -42.70 5.51
N ASN A 315 21.66 -41.35 5.47
CA ASN A 315 22.83 -40.63 4.98
C ASN A 315 24.02 -40.75 5.95
N VAL A 316 23.77 -40.87 7.26
CA VAL A 316 24.81 -41.15 8.26
C VAL A 316 25.37 -42.56 8.05
N TYR A 317 24.50 -43.57 7.87
CA TYR A 317 24.93 -44.96 7.67
C TYR A 317 25.67 -45.16 6.34
N ASN A 318 25.26 -44.44 5.30
CA ASN A 318 25.92 -44.43 3.99
C ASN A 318 27.21 -43.58 3.95
N LYS A 319 27.69 -43.09 5.11
CA LYS A 319 28.93 -42.31 5.24
C LYS A 319 28.94 -41.04 4.36
N LYS A 320 27.78 -40.44 4.07
CA LYS A 320 27.76 -39.16 3.35
C LYS A 320 28.29 -38.06 4.25
N ARG A 321 29.16 -37.21 3.70
CA ARG A 321 29.73 -36.08 4.44
C ARG A 321 28.61 -35.14 4.92
N PRO A 322 28.52 -34.85 6.22
CA PRO A 322 27.53 -33.93 6.78
C PRO A 322 27.82 -32.49 6.36
N VAL A 323 26.83 -31.62 6.55
CA VAL A 323 26.97 -30.19 6.30
C VAL A 323 27.37 -29.52 7.62
N ALA A 324 28.46 -28.74 7.59
CA ALA A 324 28.98 -28.00 8.74
C ALA A 324 29.06 -26.51 8.45
N HIS A 325 28.59 -25.69 9.38
CA HIS A 325 28.77 -24.24 9.35
C HIS A 325 29.41 -23.77 10.64
N GLU A 326 30.41 -22.91 10.56
CA GLU A 326 30.84 -22.08 11.67
C GLU A 326 29.97 -20.84 11.67
N CYS A 327 29.22 -20.62 12.74
CA CYS A 327 28.33 -19.49 12.87
C CYS A 327 28.69 -18.71 14.13
N GLY A 328 28.75 -17.39 13.99
CA GLY A 328 28.93 -16.50 15.12
C GLY A 328 28.11 -15.22 15.00
N TYR A 329 27.94 -14.54 16.13
CA TYR A 329 27.41 -13.18 16.12
C TYR A 329 28.55 -12.19 15.98
N VAL A 330 28.50 -11.42 14.92
CA VAL A 330 29.54 -10.45 14.55
C VAL A 330 28.88 -9.10 14.37
N GLU A 331 29.68 -8.04 14.42
CA GLU A 331 29.20 -6.72 14.06
C GLU A 331 29.42 -6.51 12.56
N HIS A 332 28.36 -6.20 11.80
CA HIS A 332 28.49 -5.83 10.39
C HIS A 332 28.33 -4.31 10.23
N LEU A 333 29.33 -3.66 9.64
CA LEU A 333 29.37 -2.21 9.39
C LEU A 333 29.50 -1.94 7.87
N GLU A 334 28.86 -0.88 7.37
CA GLU A 334 29.12 -0.30 6.04
C GLU A 334 30.59 0.13 5.85
N ASN A 335 31.32 0.37 6.95
CA ASN A 335 32.77 0.55 6.98
C ASN A 335 33.34 0.02 8.31
N THR A 336 34.21 -0.98 8.25
CA THR A 336 34.80 -1.62 9.43
C THR A 336 36.02 -0.84 9.92
N PHE A 337 36.04 -0.43 11.19
CA PHE A 337 37.27 -0.03 11.88
C PHE A 337 37.62 -1.11 12.90
N VAL A 338 38.61 -1.93 12.59
CA VAL A 338 39.10 -2.98 13.49
C VAL A 338 40.25 -2.42 14.31
N ASN A 339 40.05 -2.23 15.61
CA ASN A 339 41.15 -1.94 16.53
C ASN A 339 42.03 -3.20 16.65
N SER A 340 43.24 -3.15 16.08
CA SER A 340 44.15 -4.30 15.95
C SER A 340 44.95 -4.63 17.22
N THR A 341 44.53 -4.14 18.38
CA THR A 341 45.21 -4.43 19.65
C THR A 341 44.71 -5.76 20.21
N THR A 342 45.54 -6.79 20.24
CA THR A 342 45.25 -8.08 20.88
C THR A 342 45.04 -7.87 22.38
N MET A 343 43.82 -8.06 22.86
CA MET A 343 43.51 -8.06 24.30
C MET A 343 43.50 -9.50 24.85
N PRO A 344 43.78 -9.70 26.16
CA PRO A 344 43.66 -11.00 26.80
C PRO A 344 42.23 -11.57 26.68
N TRP A 345 42.12 -12.89 26.74
CA TRP A 345 40.83 -13.59 26.77
C TRP A 345 39.91 -12.97 27.83
N PRO A 346 38.67 -12.55 27.48
CA PRO A 346 37.88 -11.64 28.31
C PRO A 346 37.12 -12.32 29.44
N TRP A 347 37.02 -13.64 29.41
CA TRP A 347 36.30 -14.42 30.41
C TRP A 347 37.20 -14.74 31.60
N LYS A 348 36.68 -14.49 32.79
CA LYS A 348 37.27 -14.94 34.06
C LYS A 348 36.37 -16.02 34.64
N THR A 349 36.92 -17.19 34.86
CA THR A 349 36.19 -18.32 35.42
C THR A 349 36.87 -18.85 36.67
N GLU A 350 36.06 -19.15 37.69
CA GLU A 350 36.52 -19.70 38.96
C GLU A 350 35.60 -20.84 39.37
N TYR A 351 36.16 -22.04 39.53
CA TYR A 351 35.43 -23.20 40.00
C TYR A 351 35.35 -23.21 41.53
N LEU A 352 34.14 -23.33 42.06
CA LEU A 352 33.88 -23.34 43.50
C LEU A 352 33.43 -24.74 43.97
N PRO A 353 34.33 -25.50 44.63
CA PRO A 353 34.11 -26.92 44.91
C PRO A 353 33.00 -27.21 45.94
N TYR A 354 32.71 -26.26 46.85
CA TYR A 354 31.74 -26.48 47.93
C TYR A 354 30.29 -26.59 47.42
N GLY A 355 29.97 -26.04 46.24
CA GLY A 355 28.63 -26.12 45.66
C GLY A 355 28.59 -26.70 44.24
N ASP A 356 29.72 -27.15 43.70
CA ASP A 356 29.82 -27.67 42.33
C ASP A 356 29.35 -26.67 41.25
N TYR A 357 29.75 -25.41 41.38
CA TYR A 357 29.42 -24.33 40.45
C TYR A 357 30.68 -23.61 39.95
N THR A 358 30.56 -22.98 38.78
CA THR A 358 31.63 -22.18 38.17
C THR A 358 31.13 -20.75 38.08
N MET A 359 31.84 -19.81 38.72
CA MET A 359 31.60 -18.38 38.50
C MET A 359 32.15 -18.01 37.13
N VAL A 360 31.37 -17.26 36.37
CA VAL A 360 31.74 -16.77 35.04
C VAL A 360 31.51 -15.27 35.02
N ASP A 361 32.58 -14.52 34.79
CA ASP A 361 32.55 -13.06 34.67
C ASP A 361 33.18 -12.66 33.32
N PHE A 362 32.66 -11.58 32.74
CA PHE A 362 33.17 -11.00 31.51
C PHE A 362 33.83 -9.66 31.86
N ALA A 363 35.14 -9.55 31.64
CA ALA A 363 35.90 -8.38 32.09
C ALA A 363 35.69 -7.14 31.21
N GLY A 364 35.04 -7.26 30.06
CA GLY A 364 34.90 -6.19 29.06
C GLY A 364 33.56 -5.46 29.11
N GLU A 365 33.58 -4.18 28.74
CA GLU A 365 32.37 -3.49 28.28
C GLU A 365 32.40 -3.37 26.76
N ILE A 366 31.32 -3.78 26.09
CA ILE A 366 31.21 -3.60 24.64
C ILE A 366 30.82 -2.15 24.39
N ASN A 367 31.72 -1.39 23.78
CA ASN A 367 31.51 0.01 23.41
C ASN A 367 31.87 0.20 21.93
N ILE A 368 30.85 0.42 21.12
CA ILE A 368 30.90 0.63 19.68
C ILE A 368 30.75 2.13 19.40
N ARG A 369 31.70 2.70 18.66
CA ARG A 369 31.68 4.11 18.25
C ARG A 369 31.73 4.21 16.73
N PRO A 370 30.59 4.43 16.05
CA PRO A 370 30.59 4.59 14.61
C PRO A 370 31.30 5.91 14.23
N PRO A 371 31.98 5.98 13.06
CA PRO A 371 32.71 7.18 12.63
C PRO A 371 31.84 8.45 12.48
N THR A 372 30.53 8.26 12.32
CA THR A 372 29.49 9.28 12.27
C THR A 372 29.25 9.97 13.62
N LEU A 373 29.59 9.31 14.72
CA LEU A 373 29.40 9.81 16.08
C LEU A 373 30.48 10.86 16.41
N LYS A 374 30.12 12.15 16.31
CA LYS A 374 30.99 13.28 16.67
C LYS A 374 30.73 13.77 18.10
N GLY A 375 31.79 14.07 18.85
CA GLY A 375 31.71 14.72 20.16
C GLY A 375 31.67 13.75 21.36
N ASN A 376 30.97 14.15 22.42
CA ASN A 376 30.92 13.46 23.73
C ASN A 376 29.69 12.54 23.89
N SER A 377 29.02 12.18 22.80
CA SER A 377 27.85 11.30 22.80
C SER A 377 28.18 9.89 23.31
N SER A 378 27.22 9.23 23.96
CA SER A 378 27.41 7.86 24.47
C SER A 378 27.71 6.88 23.34
N ALA A 379 28.72 6.04 23.53
CA ALA A 379 28.98 4.90 22.65
C ALA A 379 27.79 3.94 22.67
N PHE A 380 27.54 3.28 21.55
CA PHE A 380 26.59 2.17 21.47
C PHE A 380 27.17 0.96 22.20
N GLY A 381 26.34 0.13 22.83
CA GLY A 381 26.83 -1.14 23.37
C GLY A 381 26.12 -1.64 24.63
N ILE A 382 26.80 -2.52 25.35
CA ILE A 382 26.25 -3.27 26.48
C ILE A 382 27.27 -3.39 27.62
N SER A 383 26.77 -3.55 28.85
CA SER A 383 27.63 -3.85 30.00
C SER A 383 28.13 -5.30 29.97
N ASN A 384 29.14 -5.59 30.78
CA ASN A 384 29.62 -6.95 31.03
C ASN A 384 28.49 -7.91 31.45
N ASP A 385 27.66 -7.53 32.43
CA ASP A 385 26.57 -8.37 32.93
C ASP A 385 25.59 -8.73 31.80
N THR A 386 25.24 -7.75 30.96
CA THR A 386 24.35 -7.96 29.82
C THR A 386 24.97 -8.89 28.78
N PHE A 387 26.29 -8.82 28.57
CA PHE A 387 27.00 -9.74 27.69
C PHE A 387 26.92 -11.18 28.20
N VAL A 388 27.10 -11.39 29.52
CA VAL A 388 26.92 -12.70 30.15
C VAL A 388 25.48 -13.20 29.99
N ASP A 389 24.47 -12.33 30.18
CA ASP A 389 23.06 -12.69 29.99
C ASP A 389 22.76 -13.21 28.57
N PHE A 390 23.33 -12.57 27.53
CA PHE A 390 23.22 -13.04 26.15
C PHE A 390 23.92 -14.38 25.94
N GLY A 391 25.12 -14.56 26.51
CA GLY A 391 25.86 -15.83 26.46
C GLY A 391 25.07 -16.97 27.12
N THR A 392 24.54 -16.74 28.31
CA THR A 392 23.66 -17.69 29.03
C THR A 392 22.43 -18.04 28.21
N ALA A 393 21.90 -17.09 27.43
CA ALA A 393 20.77 -17.37 26.56
C ALA A 393 21.10 -18.32 25.42
N LEU A 394 22.27 -18.17 24.82
CA LEU A 394 22.75 -18.99 23.72
C LEU A 394 23.21 -20.37 24.20
N ASP A 395 23.72 -20.47 25.42
CA ASP A 395 24.10 -21.73 26.07
C ASP A 395 22.93 -22.72 26.26
N GLU A 396 21.67 -22.29 26.09
CA GLU A 396 20.52 -23.19 26.11
C GLU A 396 20.58 -24.22 24.97
N ILE A 397 21.07 -23.82 23.78
CA ILE A 397 21.13 -24.65 22.57
C ILE A 397 22.57 -24.86 22.05
N PHE A 398 23.56 -24.19 22.63
CA PHE A 398 24.98 -24.33 22.29
C PHE A 398 25.79 -24.75 23.54
N PRO A 399 26.17 -26.04 23.71
CA PRO A 399 25.98 -27.15 22.79
C PRO A 399 24.65 -27.88 22.96
N ALA A 400 24.16 -28.40 21.83
CA ALA A 400 23.02 -29.31 21.73
C ALA A 400 23.34 -30.47 20.78
N MET A 401 22.75 -31.63 21.08
CA MET A 401 22.96 -32.86 20.32
C MET A 401 21.62 -33.51 20.02
N LEU A 402 21.34 -33.78 18.74
CA LEU A 402 20.11 -34.43 18.31
C LEU A 402 20.39 -35.89 17.95
N THR A 403 19.79 -36.81 18.71
CA THR A 403 19.99 -38.24 18.56
C THR A 403 18.69 -39.00 18.27
N VAL A 404 18.83 -40.15 17.61
CA VAL A 404 17.77 -41.14 17.39
C VAL A 404 18.24 -42.51 17.86
N SER A 405 17.38 -43.26 18.53
CA SER A 405 17.73 -44.62 18.98
C SER A 405 17.70 -45.65 17.85
N ASN A 406 16.85 -45.45 16.84
CA ASN A 406 16.78 -46.25 15.62
C ASN A 406 16.15 -45.41 14.48
N PRO A 407 16.21 -45.85 13.20
CA PRO A 407 15.72 -45.07 12.06
C PRO A 407 14.23 -44.67 12.10
N THR A 408 13.41 -45.42 12.85
CA THR A 408 11.97 -45.18 12.99
C THR A 408 11.59 -44.45 14.29
N ALA A 409 12.57 -44.22 15.17
CA ALA A 409 12.34 -43.64 16.48
C ALA A 409 12.21 -42.12 16.38
N LYS A 410 11.49 -41.54 17.35
CA LYS A 410 11.41 -40.09 17.51
C LYS A 410 12.77 -39.51 17.89
N PRO A 411 13.21 -38.41 17.26
CA PRO A 411 14.46 -37.76 17.63
C PRO A 411 14.33 -36.95 18.92
N TYR A 412 15.40 -36.96 19.71
CA TYR A 412 15.52 -36.20 20.94
C TYR A 412 16.71 -35.25 20.84
N ILE A 413 16.54 -34.01 21.29
CA ILE A 413 17.62 -33.05 21.44
C ILE A 413 18.04 -32.96 22.90
N LYS A 414 19.32 -33.21 23.17
CA LYS A 414 19.99 -32.96 24.45
C LYS A 414 20.37 -31.48 24.49
N ILE A 415 19.95 -30.77 25.55
CA ILE A 415 20.09 -29.31 25.73
C ILE A 415 20.55 -28.98 27.16
N ARG A 416 20.93 -27.73 27.38
CA ARG A 416 21.31 -27.20 28.71
C ARG A 416 22.38 -28.09 29.36
N THR A 417 23.42 -28.37 28.58
CA THR A 417 24.45 -29.38 28.87
C THR A 417 25.51 -28.90 29.86
N SER A 418 25.40 -27.67 30.35
CA SER A 418 26.23 -27.10 31.40
C SER A 418 26.01 -27.74 32.78
N PHE A 419 24.88 -28.41 33.00
CA PHE A 419 24.63 -29.13 34.25
C PHE A 419 25.38 -30.47 34.29
N THR A 420 26.15 -30.68 35.36
CA THR A 420 27.01 -31.86 35.54
C THR A 420 26.24 -33.11 35.96
N LYS A 421 25.22 -32.94 36.83
CA LYS A 421 24.48 -34.04 37.49
C LYS A 421 23.20 -34.44 36.77
N GLN A 422 22.64 -33.56 35.96
CA GLN A 422 21.36 -33.75 35.30
C GLN A 422 21.46 -33.33 33.85
N VAL A 423 20.81 -34.10 32.97
CA VAL A 423 20.76 -33.81 31.54
C VAL A 423 19.32 -33.61 31.14
N MET A 424 19.06 -32.52 30.41
CA MET A 424 17.75 -32.24 29.85
C MET A 424 17.72 -32.68 28.39
N PHE A 425 16.66 -33.39 28.02
CA PHE A 425 16.38 -33.74 26.65
C PHE A 425 14.92 -33.49 26.31
N ARG A 426 14.67 -33.21 25.04
CA ARG A 426 13.34 -32.86 24.54
C ARG A 426 13.05 -33.60 23.25
N GLU A 427 11.82 -34.09 23.10
CA GLU A 427 11.34 -34.63 21.82
C GLU A 427 11.24 -33.49 20.78
N VAL A 428 11.77 -33.73 19.58
CA VAL A 428 11.79 -32.72 18.52
C VAL A 428 11.00 -33.20 17.31
N ASN A 429 9.96 -32.46 16.93
CA ASN A 429 9.23 -32.73 15.68
C ASN A 429 9.90 -32.04 14.48
N PHE A 430 10.51 -30.88 14.71
CA PHE A 430 11.19 -30.07 13.71
C PHE A 430 12.43 -29.44 14.34
N SER A 431 13.56 -29.51 13.65
CA SER A 431 14.81 -28.87 14.07
C SER A 431 15.30 -27.92 12.98
N PRO A 432 15.41 -26.61 13.26
CA PRO A 432 15.96 -25.66 12.27
C PRO A 432 17.45 -25.90 12.00
N TRP A 433 18.12 -26.65 12.87
CA TRP A 433 19.55 -26.97 12.81
C TRP A 433 19.87 -28.16 11.89
N LEU A 434 18.85 -28.86 11.36
CA LEU A 434 19.03 -29.97 10.42
C LEU A 434 18.95 -29.47 8.97
N SER A 435 19.91 -29.90 8.13
CA SER A 435 19.78 -29.82 6.67
C SER A 435 18.46 -30.47 6.21
N PRO A 436 17.74 -29.95 5.20
CA PRO A 436 18.12 -28.88 4.26
C PRO A 436 17.73 -27.47 4.71
N ASN A 437 17.39 -27.25 5.99
CA ASN A 437 17.07 -25.91 6.48
C ASN A 437 18.30 -24.99 6.38
N ASN A 438 18.07 -23.72 6.04
CA ASN A 438 19.14 -22.73 5.88
C ASN A 438 19.54 -22.17 7.25
N ILE A 439 20.66 -22.68 7.78
CA ILE A 439 21.20 -22.29 9.09
C ILE A 439 21.61 -20.81 9.09
N THR A 440 22.23 -20.31 8.02
CA THR A 440 22.65 -18.91 7.91
C THR A 440 21.47 -17.96 8.05
N HIS A 441 20.39 -18.20 7.31
CA HIS A 441 19.16 -17.41 7.39
C HIS A 441 18.47 -17.57 8.76
N HIS A 442 18.54 -18.76 9.37
CA HIS A 442 18.00 -18.98 10.71
C HIS A 442 18.75 -18.19 11.79
N MET A 443 20.08 -18.17 11.72
CA MET A 443 20.93 -17.37 12.61
C MET A 443 20.69 -15.86 12.43
N GLU A 444 20.47 -15.40 11.19
CA GLU A 444 20.07 -14.01 10.90
C GLU A 444 18.74 -13.65 11.58
N ARG A 445 17.74 -14.51 11.50
CA ARG A 445 16.45 -14.28 12.18
C ARG A 445 16.57 -14.29 13.69
N ILE A 446 17.46 -15.12 14.26
CA ILE A 446 17.76 -15.07 15.70
C ILE A 446 18.37 -13.71 16.06
N ALA A 447 19.37 -13.24 15.31
CA ALA A 447 20.01 -11.94 15.52
C ALA A 447 19.00 -10.79 15.43
N GLN A 448 18.08 -10.85 14.47
CA GLN A 448 16.96 -9.89 14.34
C GLN A 448 16.02 -9.96 15.56
N ALA A 449 15.65 -11.15 16.03
CA ALA A 449 14.81 -11.30 17.22
C ALA A 449 15.47 -10.73 18.48
N MET A 450 16.77 -10.98 18.68
CA MET A 450 17.55 -10.39 19.78
C MET A 450 17.57 -8.85 19.67
N THR A 451 17.78 -8.32 18.47
CA THR A 451 17.74 -6.88 18.19
C THR A 451 16.36 -6.28 18.48
N ASN A 452 15.28 -6.98 18.14
CA ASN A 452 13.91 -6.54 18.42
C ASN A 452 13.64 -6.51 19.93
N VAL A 453 14.15 -7.47 20.70
CA VAL A 453 14.08 -7.44 22.18
C VAL A 453 14.82 -6.21 22.72
N MET A 454 16.03 -5.94 22.25
CA MET A 454 16.82 -4.78 22.68
C MET A 454 16.13 -3.45 22.39
N ARG A 455 15.45 -3.33 21.25
CA ARG A 455 14.70 -2.12 20.88
C ARG A 455 13.37 -2.00 21.63
N SER A 456 12.78 -3.12 22.05
CA SER A 456 11.49 -3.15 22.74
C SER A 456 11.59 -2.90 24.24
N ASP A 457 12.79 -2.94 24.83
CA ASP A 457 13.00 -2.69 26.25
C ASP A 457 12.79 -1.22 26.61
N THR A 458 11.72 -0.95 27.36
CA THR A 458 11.33 0.41 27.78
C THR A 458 12.27 1.05 28.80
N ASN A 459 13.19 0.28 29.41
CA ASN A 459 14.15 0.82 30.38
C ASN A 459 15.39 1.42 29.70
N SER A 460 15.73 0.94 28.50
CA SER A 460 16.98 1.29 27.82
C SER A 460 16.80 1.74 26.36
N ASN A 461 15.56 1.81 25.87
CA ASN A 461 15.28 2.35 24.54
C ASN A 461 15.16 3.88 24.54
N GLU A 462 15.48 4.46 23.38
CA GLU A 462 15.25 5.87 23.06
C GLU A 462 14.27 5.95 21.90
N LEU A 463 13.34 6.90 21.94
CA LEU A 463 12.36 7.09 20.87
C LEU A 463 12.87 8.12 19.87
N ILE A 464 12.97 7.72 18.61
CA ILE A 464 13.24 8.62 17.49
C ILE A 464 11.92 9.20 17.00
N ALA A 465 11.82 10.53 17.06
CA ALA A 465 10.70 11.27 16.51
C ALA A 465 10.70 11.21 14.98
N GLY A 466 9.52 11.01 14.42
CA GLY A 466 9.23 11.04 13.00
C GLY A 466 7.95 11.78 12.71
N THR A 467 7.56 11.79 11.45
CA THR A 467 6.43 12.53 10.94
C THR A 467 5.36 11.58 10.42
N ALA A 468 4.12 11.77 10.87
CA ALA A 468 2.95 11.03 10.42
C ALA A 468 2.17 11.83 9.37
N PHE A 469 1.90 11.19 8.23
CA PHE A 469 1.17 11.76 7.11
C PHE A 469 -0.22 11.14 6.98
N ALA A 470 -1.21 11.98 6.68
CA ALA A 470 -2.55 11.53 6.32
C ALA A 470 -3.01 12.11 5.00
N ARG A 471 -3.98 11.43 4.39
CA ARG A 471 -4.60 11.88 3.15
C ARG A 471 -5.64 12.94 3.48
N GLU A 472 -5.41 14.14 2.98
CA GLU A 472 -6.39 15.23 3.00
C GLU A 472 -6.84 15.56 1.58
N THR A 473 -8.14 15.83 1.42
CA THR A 473 -8.74 16.25 0.15
C THR A 473 -8.61 17.77 -0.03
N TYR A 474 -8.05 18.21 -1.15
CA TYR A 474 -7.99 19.62 -1.55
C TYR A 474 -8.96 19.89 -2.69
N VAL A 475 -9.49 21.11 -2.81
CA VAL A 475 -10.21 21.54 -4.02
C VAL A 475 -9.24 22.23 -4.95
N ALA A 476 -9.07 21.72 -6.16
CA ALA A 476 -8.32 22.36 -7.23
C ALA A 476 -9.28 22.95 -8.27
N VAL A 477 -9.21 24.27 -8.48
CA VAL A 477 -10.08 24.98 -9.42
C VAL A 477 -9.38 25.18 -10.77
N HIS A 478 -9.99 24.68 -11.83
CA HIS A 478 -9.55 24.79 -13.21
C HIS A 478 -10.32 25.88 -13.96
N TRP A 479 -9.86 27.12 -13.87
CA TRP A 479 -10.50 28.29 -14.51
C TRP A 479 -10.67 28.18 -16.02
N GLY A 480 -9.88 27.35 -16.71
CA GLY A 480 -10.02 27.12 -18.15
C GLY A 480 -11.40 26.61 -18.54
N TRP A 481 -12.04 25.79 -17.70
CA TRP A 481 -13.38 25.25 -17.97
C TRP A 481 -14.50 26.29 -17.80
N MET A 482 -14.24 27.40 -17.10
CA MET A 482 -15.19 28.52 -16.98
C MET A 482 -15.34 29.34 -18.27
N THR A 483 -14.47 29.15 -19.26
CA THR A 483 -14.53 29.88 -20.54
C THR A 483 -15.83 29.62 -21.31
N PHE A 484 -16.31 28.38 -21.34
CA PHE A 484 -17.52 28.01 -22.07
C PHE A 484 -18.80 28.61 -21.44
N PRO A 485 -19.06 28.50 -20.12
CA PRO A 485 -20.17 29.20 -19.47
C PRO A 485 -20.13 30.72 -19.66
N LEU A 486 -18.95 31.35 -19.59
CA LEU A 486 -18.80 32.79 -19.81
C LEU A 486 -19.11 33.19 -21.25
N LEU A 487 -18.65 32.40 -22.23
CA LEU A 487 -18.96 32.62 -23.65
C LEU A 487 -20.45 32.44 -23.93
N MET A 488 -21.08 31.42 -23.32
CA MET A 488 -22.53 31.20 -23.40
C MET A 488 -23.33 32.38 -22.83
N LEU A 489 -22.92 32.91 -21.67
CA LEU A 489 -23.52 34.10 -21.08
C LEU A 489 -23.39 35.30 -22.02
N LEU A 490 -22.19 35.58 -22.53
CA LEU A 490 -21.95 36.70 -23.45
C LEU A 490 -22.78 36.59 -24.72
N MET A 491 -22.81 35.41 -25.34
CA MET A 491 -23.60 35.15 -26.54
C MET A 491 -25.11 35.25 -26.27
N SER A 492 -25.58 34.88 -25.08
CA SER A 492 -26.98 35.05 -24.68
C SER A 492 -27.38 36.52 -24.51
N ILE A 493 -26.48 37.34 -23.95
CA ILE A 493 -26.68 38.80 -23.81
C ILE A 493 -26.75 39.43 -25.20
N VAL A 494 -25.81 39.09 -26.09
CA VAL A 494 -25.79 39.57 -27.48
C VAL A 494 -27.05 39.15 -28.22
N PHE A 495 -27.49 37.89 -28.07
CA PHE A 495 -28.71 37.36 -28.67
C PHE A 495 -29.95 38.16 -28.24
N LEU A 496 -30.06 38.41 -26.93
CA LEU A 496 -31.19 39.09 -26.33
C LEU A 496 -31.22 40.57 -26.77
N ALA A 497 -30.08 41.27 -26.70
CA ALA A 497 -29.95 42.64 -27.17
C ALA A 497 -30.28 42.77 -28.66
N ALA A 498 -29.79 41.86 -29.50
CA ALA A 498 -30.06 41.87 -30.93
C ALA A 498 -31.54 41.53 -31.23
N THR A 499 -32.16 40.66 -30.44
CA THR A 499 -33.61 40.38 -30.52
C THR A 499 -34.43 41.61 -30.13
N MET A 500 -34.04 42.32 -29.06
CA MET A 500 -34.68 43.57 -28.63
C MET A 500 -34.54 44.65 -29.70
N TYR A 501 -33.33 44.88 -30.21
CA TYR A 501 -33.08 45.87 -31.27
C TYR A 501 -33.90 45.57 -32.53
N LYS A 502 -33.89 44.32 -33.00
CA LYS A 502 -34.67 43.89 -34.17
C LYS A 502 -36.18 44.01 -33.94
N THR A 503 -36.65 43.75 -32.72
CA THR A 503 -38.07 43.88 -32.38
C THR A 503 -38.47 45.35 -32.30
N SER A 504 -37.67 46.19 -31.65
CA SER A 504 -37.89 47.64 -31.53
C SER A 504 -37.87 48.35 -32.89
N SER A 505 -36.90 48.04 -33.76
CA SER A 505 -36.83 48.61 -35.11
C SER A 505 -38.05 48.25 -35.97
N ASN A 506 -38.61 47.05 -35.80
CA ASN A 506 -39.85 46.65 -36.47
C ASN A 506 -41.13 47.12 -35.74
N SER A 507 -41.03 47.59 -34.49
CA SER A 507 -42.14 48.06 -33.66
C SER A 507 -42.76 49.37 -34.17
N HIS A 508 -42.02 50.16 -34.97
CA HIS A 508 -42.61 51.29 -35.69
C HIS A 508 -43.71 50.88 -36.70
N ASN A 509 -43.83 49.58 -37.03
CA ASN A 509 -44.84 49.01 -37.94
C ASN A 509 -45.76 47.95 -37.27
N GLU A 510 -46.30 48.24 -36.08
CA GLU A 510 -47.46 47.53 -35.48
C GLU A 510 -47.23 46.08 -34.97
N ILE A 511 -45.98 45.63 -34.69
CA ILE A 511 -45.74 44.33 -34.02
C ILE A 511 -45.75 44.49 -32.49
N GLY A 512 -46.76 43.92 -31.81
CA GLY A 512 -46.78 43.80 -30.34
C GLY A 512 -45.73 42.84 -29.76
N MET A 513 -45.43 42.96 -28.47
CA MET A 513 -44.58 42.01 -27.74
C MET A 513 -45.40 40.78 -27.35
N TRP A 514 -45.24 39.69 -28.10
CA TRP A 514 -46.05 38.48 -27.93
C TRP A 514 -45.26 37.32 -27.32
N LYS A 515 -43.94 37.30 -27.46
CA LYS A 515 -43.04 36.26 -26.95
C LYS A 515 -43.58 34.85 -27.21
N THR A 516 -43.73 34.00 -26.19
CA THR A 516 -44.30 32.65 -26.28
C THR A 516 -45.83 32.60 -26.27
N SER A 517 -46.54 33.74 -26.19
CA SER A 517 -48.00 33.81 -26.09
C SER A 517 -48.72 33.29 -27.33
N ALA A 518 -49.78 32.50 -27.14
CA ALA A 518 -50.69 32.04 -28.18
C ALA A 518 -51.80 33.06 -28.51
N MET A 519 -51.83 34.22 -27.85
CA MET A 519 -52.87 35.24 -28.01
C MET A 519 -53.01 35.75 -29.46
N PRO A 520 -51.93 36.01 -30.23
CA PRO A 520 -52.08 36.48 -31.61
C PRO A 520 -52.72 35.45 -32.54
N THR A 521 -52.44 34.16 -32.31
CA THR A 521 -53.08 33.07 -33.07
C THR A 521 -54.57 32.94 -32.78
N LEU A 522 -55.02 33.29 -31.58
CA LEU A 522 -56.43 33.26 -31.19
C LEU A 522 -57.18 34.51 -31.64
N LEU A 523 -56.58 35.68 -31.49
CA LEU A 523 -57.17 36.96 -31.89
C LEU A 523 -57.29 37.09 -33.40
N TYR A 524 -56.25 36.69 -34.13
CA TYR A 524 -56.21 36.71 -35.57
C TYR A 524 -56.45 35.28 -36.05
N GLY A 525 -57.72 34.87 -36.16
CA GLY A 525 -58.07 33.56 -36.70
C GLY A 525 -57.64 33.40 -38.17
N LEU A 526 -57.38 32.15 -38.58
CA LEU A 526 -57.21 31.81 -40.01
C LEU A 526 -58.51 32.10 -40.78
N PRO A 527 -58.46 32.51 -42.06
CA PRO A 527 -59.66 32.68 -42.86
C PRO A 527 -60.53 31.41 -42.88
N LYS A 528 -61.86 31.56 -42.76
CA LYS A 528 -62.81 30.43 -42.65
C LYS A 528 -62.65 29.38 -43.76
N LYS A 529 -62.35 29.80 -44.99
CA LYS A 529 -62.13 28.92 -46.16
C LYS A 529 -60.92 27.99 -45.95
N THR A 530 -59.80 28.53 -45.45
CA THR A 530 -58.61 27.75 -45.11
C THR A 530 -58.77 26.89 -43.86
N GLN A 531 -59.60 27.30 -42.89
CA GLN A 531 -59.93 26.45 -41.75
C GLN A 531 -60.70 25.19 -42.20
N MET A 532 -61.65 25.35 -43.12
CA MET A 532 -62.40 24.23 -43.71
C MET A 532 -61.50 23.30 -44.52
N ASP A 533 -60.58 23.84 -45.31
CA ASP A 533 -59.62 23.05 -46.10
C ASP A 533 -58.62 22.27 -45.21
N ILE A 534 -58.15 22.87 -44.12
CA ILE A 534 -57.25 22.17 -43.18
C ILE A 534 -58.01 21.10 -42.39
N MET A 535 -59.22 21.40 -41.91
CA MET A 535 -60.05 20.44 -41.17
C MET A 535 -60.46 19.24 -42.04
N SER A 536 -60.70 19.44 -43.34
CA SER A 536 -61.02 18.36 -44.29
C SER A 536 -59.79 17.52 -44.67
N ASP A 537 -58.61 18.14 -44.84
CA ASP A 537 -57.34 17.43 -45.12
C ASP A 537 -56.86 16.64 -43.88
N THR A 538 -57.13 17.12 -42.67
CA THR A 538 -56.81 16.41 -41.40
C THR A 538 -57.73 15.20 -41.19
N ALA A 539 -58.98 15.26 -41.67
CA ALA A 539 -59.92 14.13 -41.61
C ALA A 539 -59.62 13.03 -42.64
N THR A 540 -58.82 13.31 -43.67
CA THR A 540 -58.58 12.37 -44.79
C THR A 540 -57.16 11.80 -44.85
N ARG A 541 -56.20 12.28 -44.05
CA ARG A 541 -54.81 11.79 -44.06
C ARG A 541 -54.49 10.78 -42.95
N GLY A 542 -54.89 9.54 -43.18
CA GLY A 542 -54.06 8.38 -42.84
C GLY A 542 -53.07 8.15 -43.98
N VAL A 543 -51.78 8.33 -43.71
CA VAL A 543 -50.61 7.92 -44.52
C VAL A 543 -50.79 7.96 -46.05
N SER A 544 -50.49 9.11 -46.67
CA SER A 544 -49.90 9.11 -48.01
C SER A 544 -49.00 10.34 -48.18
N ASP A 545 -47.71 10.04 -48.13
CA ASP A 545 -46.58 10.92 -48.42
C ASP A 545 -46.51 11.12 -49.94
N LYS A 546 -47.09 12.22 -50.44
CA LYS A 546 -46.73 12.85 -51.72
C LYS A 546 -47.44 14.20 -51.85
N GLY A 547 -46.63 15.26 -51.77
CA GLY A 547 -46.98 16.59 -52.26
C GLY A 547 -47.99 17.38 -51.44
N SER A 548 -47.74 17.65 -50.15
CA SER A 548 -48.49 18.72 -49.47
C SER A 548 -48.14 20.05 -50.15
N SER A 549 -49.13 20.71 -50.74
CA SER A 549 -49.02 22.09 -51.19
C SER A 549 -48.40 22.92 -50.06
N LYS A 550 -47.28 23.61 -50.33
CA LYS A 550 -46.59 24.42 -49.32
C LYS A 550 -47.47 25.60 -48.96
N VAL A 551 -48.31 25.43 -47.94
CA VAL A 551 -49.17 26.49 -47.39
C VAL A 551 -48.25 27.57 -46.83
N ARG A 552 -48.26 28.75 -47.44
CA ARG A 552 -47.47 29.88 -46.96
C ARG A 552 -48.35 30.86 -46.21
N ILE A 553 -47.94 31.20 -44.99
CA ILE A 553 -48.66 32.12 -44.11
C ILE A 553 -47.85 33.39 -43.87
N ARG A 554 -48.58 34.48 -43.64
CA ARG A 554 -48.04 35.79 -43.30
C ARG A 554 -48.99 36.48 -42.33
N LEU A 555 -48.47 37.10 -41.29
CA LEU A 555 -49.26 37.85 -40.30
C LEU A 555 -49.25 39.34 -40.65
N LEU A 556 -50.43 39.96 -40.73
CA LEU A 556 -50.61 41.41 -40.91
C LEU A 556 -51.35 42.01 -39.70
N PRO A 557 -50.89 43.13 -39.12
CA PRO A 557 -51.38 43.66 -37.84
C PRO A 557 -52.88 43.97 -37.78
N LYS A 558 -53.48 44.38 -38.92
CA LYS A 558 -54.90 44.78 -39.02
C LYS A 558 -55.77 43.82 -39.82
N GLN A 559 -55.17 42.84 -40.50
CA GLN A 559 -55.86 41.97 -41.47
C GLN A 559 -55.73 40.47 -41.14
N GLY A 560 -55.04 40.13 -40.05
CA GLY A 560 -54.85 38.75 -39.60
C GLY A 560 -53.93 37.94 -40.51
N TRP A 561 -54.07 36.61 -40.48
CA TRP A 561 -53.26 35.70 -41.30
C TRP A 561 -53.69 35.73 -42.76
N ARG A 562 -52.74 36.03 -43.65
CA ARG A 562 -52.89 35.77 -45.08
C ARG A 562 -52.25 34.44 -45.43
N VAL A 563 -53.01 33.61 -46.15
CA VAL A 563 -52.56 32.32 -46.68
C VAL A 563 -52.38 32.45 -48.19
N SER A 564 -51.26 31.96 -48.72
CA SER A 564 -50.96 31.95 -50.16
C SER A 564 -50.50 30.54 -50.55
N GLY A 565 -51.12 29.95 -51.57
CA GLY A 565 -50.75 28.62 -52.09
C GLY A 565 -51.88 27.59 -52.22
N ALA A 566 -53.13 27.93 -51.88
CA ALA A 566 -54.30 27.08 -52.16
C ALA A 566 -54.92 27.49 -53.51
N SER A 567 -54.30 27.06 -54.61
CA SER A 567 -54.87 27.19 -55.95
C SER A 567 -55.38 25.83 -56.39
N HIS A 568 -56.70 25.61 -56.33
CA HIS A 568 -57.54 25.09 -57.41
C HIS A 568 -59.00 25.07 -56.93
N LEU A 569 -59.93 25.38 -57.84
CA LEU A 569 -61.40 25.38 -57.73
C LEU A 569 -62.01 26.68 -57.13
N ILE A 570 -62.88 27.47 -57.77
CA ILE A 570 -63.72 27.37 -58.97
C ILE A 570 -64.13 28.81 -59.40
N GLN A 571 -64.53 28.92 -60.67
CA GLN A 571 -65.16 30.04 -61.38
C GLN A 571 -66.24 30.83 -60.61
N SER A 572 -66.29 32.14 -60.88
CA SER A 572 -67.34 33.08 -60.49
C SER A 572 -68.53 33.08 -61.47
N PRO A 573 -69.80 33.21 -61.03
CA PRO A 573 -70.89 33.69 -61.86
C PRO A 573 -71.02 35.23 -61.82
N PRO A 574 -71.59 35.87 -62.86
CA PRO A 574 -71.57 37.33 -63.03
C PRO A 574 -72.75 38.05 -62.35
N LEU A 575 -72.54 39.30 -61.95
CA LEU A 575 -73.57 40.23 -61.46
C LEU A 575 -74.10 41.14 -62.61
N PRO A 576 -75.38 41.55 -62.61
CA PRO A 576 -75.96 42.40 -63.64
C PRO A 576 -75.64 43.89 -63.45
N GLN A 577 -75.43 44.60 -64.56
CA GLN A 577 -75.17 46.05 -64.62
C GLN A 577 -76.46 46.86 -64.83
N LEU A 578 -76.52 48.07 -64.24
CA LEU A 578 -77.42 49.18 -64.58
C LEU A 578 -76.63 50.52 -64.39
N PRO A 579 -77.00 51.62 -65.06
CA PRO A 579 -76.13 52.29 -66.04
C PRO A 579 -75.60 53.66 -65.61
N ARG A 580 -74.48 54.08 -66.21
CA ARG A 580 -73.99 55.48 -66.16
C ARG A 580 -74.56 56.29 -67.33
N PRO A 581 -74.89 57.59 -67.15
CA PRO A 581 -75.22 58.44 -68.27
C PRO A 581 -73.95 58.93 -68.99
N ALA A 582 -74.14 59.15 -70.29
CA ALA A 582 -73.16 59.46 -71.32
C ALA A 582 -72.69 60.92 -71.33
N VAL A 583 -71.48 61.17 -71.86
CA VAL A 583 -71.22 62.11 -72.98
C VAL A 583 -69.92 61.65 -73.70
N ARG A 584 -70.02 61.50 -75.04
CA ARG A 584 -68.98 61.24 -76.06
C ARG A 584 -68.15 62.51 -76.34
N ALA A 585 -66.82 62.46 -76.44
CA ALA A 585 -65.94 62.25 -77.63
C ALA A 585 -65.98 63.43 -78.65
N PRO A 586 -64.99 63.66 -79.56
CA PRO A 586 -63.78 62.91 -79.95
C PRO A 586 -62.58 63.91 -80.22
N PRO A 587 -61.63 63.76 -81.19
CA PRO A 587 -61.09 62.61 -81.96
C PRO A 587 -59.53 62.53 -81.99
N GLY A 588 -59.00 61.43 -82.55
CA GLY A 588 -57.93 61.55 -83.57
C GLY A 588 -56.47 61.25 -83.20
N TRP A 589 -56.07 59.97 -83.31
CA TRP A 589 -54.97 59.40 -84.14
C TRP A 589 -53.60 60.10 -84.12
N ILE A 590 -52.46 59.41 -83.90
CA ILE A 590 -51.96 58.18 -84.55
C ILE A 590 -51.39 57.20 -83.52
#